data_AF-A0AAV4A9M2-F1
#
_entry.id   AF-A0AAV4A9M2-F1
#
_cell.length_a   1.000
_cell.length_b   1.000
_cell.length_c   1.000
_cell.angle_alpha   90.00
_cell.angle_beta   90.00
_cell.angle_gamma   90.00
#
_symmetry.space_group_name_H-M   'P 1'
#
loop_
_entity.id
_entity.type
_entity.pdbx_description
1 polymer ?
#
loop_
_entity_poly.entity_id
_entity_poly.type
_entity_poly.pdbx_seq_one_letter_code
_entity_poly.pdbx_strand_id
1 'polypeptide(L)'
;MRPHLLSARPLPCLTSKLTRFPGFIMLFGCHIATAKLAKKIQTGNLRVIAFLETLASTTHDTNLFKVDVSIATPTMLHFVLHGVFKENDGRTEKLIRTFSRSFVTVPCGTGMVIINDMLTISNAGYELRKNAFNSGAPTPSPSPVPPAPTRTVPPNVAPGAPTPFLTPEQIQMVEKFTTESGMNSKFSHKCLQENDWDYQRAAQVFTSLQSQGKIPQEAFEKVIV
;
A
#
# COMPACT_ATOMS: atom_id res chain seq x y z
N MET A 1 -50.01 -13.95 -36.96
CA MET A 1 -48.97 -13.11 -36.35
C MET A 1 -48.14 -13.97 -35.39
N ARG A 2 -46.90 -14.29 -35.75
CA ARG A 2 -45.89 -14.95 -34.89
C ARG A 2 -44.61 -14.09 -35.02
N PRO A 3 -44.00 -13.61 -33.94
CA PRO A 3 -42.76 -12.85 -34.06
C PRO A 3 -41.55 -13.78 -34.25
N HIS A 4 -40.68 -13.37 -35.17
CA HIS A 4 -39.39 -13.98 -35.49
C HIS A 4 -38.42 -13.85 -34.30
N LEU A 5 -37.83 -14.96 -33.85
CA LEU A 5 -36.60 -14.95 -33.03
C LEU A 5 -35.38 -14.97 -33.96
N LEU A 6 -34.58 -13.90 -33.94
CA LEU A 6 -33.23 -13.91 -34.50
C LEU A 6 -32.32 -14.77 -33.61
N SER A 7 -31.74 -15.81 -34.20
CA SER A 7 -30.65 -16.61 -33.64
C SER A 7 -29.34 -15.80 -33.67
N ALA A 8 -28.92 -15.25 -32.53
CA ALA A 8 -27.58 -14.72 -32.35
C ALA A 8 -26.58 -15.88 -32.12
N ARG A 9 -25.71 -16.14 -33.11
CA ARG A 9 -24.57 -17.05 -32.94
C ARG A 9 -23.50 -16.37 -32.07
N PRO A 10 -22.91 -17.02 -31.05
CA PRO A 10 -21.74 -16.49 -30.36
C PRO A 10 -20.50 -16.61 -31.26
N LEU A 11 -19.75 -15.51 -31.35
CA LEU A 11 -18.40 -15.47 -31.94
C LEU A 11 -17.43 -16.36 -31.15
N PRO A 12 -16.45 -17.02 -31.81
CA PRO A 12 -15.50 -17.89 -31.15
C PRO A 12 -14.52 -17.08 -30.28
N CYS A 13 -14.53 -17.34 -28.98
CA CYS A 13 -13.57 -16.79 -28.04
C CYS A 13 -12.19 -17.41 -28.32
N LEU A 14 -11.22 -16.55 -28.61
CA LEU A 14 -9.85 -16.91 -28.96
C LEU A 14 -9.19 -17.64 -27.78
N THR A 15 -8.99 -18.95 -27.91
CA THR A 15 -8.24 -19.75 -26.94
C THR A 15 -6.75 -19.44 -27.05
N SER A 16 -6.18 -18.66 -26.12
CA SER A 16 -4.73 -18.65 -25.91
C SER A 16 -4.39 -19.67 -24.82
N LYS A 17 -3.63 -20.69 -25.23
CA LYS A 17 -3.11 -21.76 -24.37
C LYS A 17 -2.21 -21.14 -23.29
N LEU A 18 -2.68 -21.15 -22.04
CA LEU A 18 -1.81 -20.94 -20.89
C LEU A 18 -1.24 -22.29 -20.46
N THR A 19 0.03 -22.51 -20.77
CA THR A 19 0.81 -23.67 -20.36
C THR A 19 0.89 -23.75 -18.83
N ARG A 20 0.09 -24.68 -18.29
CA ARG A 20 0.34 -25.58 -17.16
C ARG A 20 1.39 -25.14 -16.12
N PHE A 21 0.92 -24.54 -15.02
CA PHE A 21 1.57 -24.62 -13.71
C PHE A 21 0.81 -25.60 -12.81
N PRO A 22 1.44 -26.69 -12.31
CA PRO A 22 0.83 -27.55 -11.31
C PRO A 22 0.95 -26.88 -9.94
N GLY A 23 0.06 -25.92 -9.66
CA GLY A 23 0.09 -25.16 -8.40
C GLY A 23 -0.89 -23.98 -8.32
N PHE A 24 -1.70 -23.77 -9.35
CA PHE A 24 -2.61 -22.64 -9.41
C PHE A 24 -3.79 -22.82 -8.43
N ILE A 25 -3.84 -21.98 -7.40
CA ILE A 25 -5.06 -21.72 -6.63
C ILE A 25 -5.71 -20.48 -7.26
N MET A 26 -6.71 -20.73 -8.09
CA MET A 26 -7.64 -19.70 -8.56
C MET A 26 -8.73 -19.57 -7.49
N LEU A 27 -8.88 -18.41 -6.87
CA LEU A 27 -10.11 -18.01 -6.21
C LEU A 27 -10.72 -16.92 -7.09
N PHE A 28 -11.67 -17.28 -7.95
CA PHE A 28 -12.95 -16.57 -8.11
C PHE A 28 -13.93 -17.41 -8.95
N GLY A 29 -15.22 -17.24 -8.64
CA GLY A 29 -16.27 -18.25 -8.79
C GLY A 29 -16.63 -18.70 -10.20
N CYS A 30 -16.93 -20.00 -10.30
CA CYS A 30 -17.90 -20.58 -11.20
C CYS A 30 -18.34 -21.91 -10.57
N HIS A 31 -19.63 -22.21 -10.67
CA HIS A 31 -20.38 -23.30 -10.04
C HIS A 31 -19.74 -24.70 -10.24
N ILE A 32 -18.73 -25.06 -9.43
CA ILE A 32 -18.07 -26.37 -9.48
C ILE A 32 -17.76 -26.85 -8.05
N ALA A 33 -18.57 -27.80 -7.59
CA ALA A 33 -18.35 -28.80 -6.55
C ALA A 33 -17.44 -28.40 -5.35
N THR A 34 -18.11 -28.01 -4.27
CA THR A 34 -17.61 -27.59 -2.94
C THR A 34 -16.55 -28.50 -2.29
N ALA A 35 -16.48 -29.80 -2.61
CA ALA A 35 -15.54 -30.72 -1.97
C ALA A 35 -14.10 -30.72 -2.56
N LYS A 36 -13.93 -30.41 -3.87
CA LYS A 36 -12.60 -30.40 -4.51
C LYS A 36 -11.81 -29.12 -4.22
N LEU A 37 -12.51 -28.02 -3.94
CA LEU A 37 -11.90 -26.72 -3.64
C LEU A 37 -11.34 -26.67 -2.20
N ALA A 38 -12.03 -27.30 -1.25
CA ALA A 38 -11.60 -27.35 0.16
C ALA A 38 -10.19 -27.97 0.34
N LYS A 39 -9.81 -28.93 -0.52
CA LYS A 39 -8.46 -29.53 -0.52
C LYS A 39 -7.34 -28.59 -0.95
N LYS A 40 -7.66 -27.44 -1.56
CA LYS A 40 -6.68 -26.44 -2.02
C LYS A 40 -6.52 -25.28 -1.05
N ILE A 41 -7.39 -25.14 -0.06
CA ILE A 41 -7.28 -24.10 0.97
C ILE A 41 -6.33 -24.62 2.04
N GLN A 42 -5.32 -23.81 2.36
CA GLN A 42 -4.40 -24.11 3.45
C GLN A 42 -4.99 -23.57 4.75
N THR A 43 -5.08 -24.41 5.78
CA THR A 43 -5.61 -24.03 7.09
C THR A 43 -4.62 -24.43 8.18
N GLY A 44 -4.41 -23.53 9.13
CA GLY A 44 -3.42 -23.67 10.19
C GLY A 44 -2.03 -23.19 9.78
N ASN A 45 -1.35 -22.50 10.70
CA ASN A 45 -0.12 -21.76 10.42
C ASN A 45 0.97 -22.64 9.79
N LEU A 46 1.17 -23.86 10.29
CA LEU A 46 2.18 -24.78 9.77
C LEU A 46 1.95 -25.16 8.30
N ARG A 47 0.70 -25.44 7.92
CA ARG A 47 0.38 -25.81 6.52
C ARG A 47 0.48 -24.62 5.59
N VAL A 48 0.07 -23.44 6.06
CA VAL A 48 0.19 -22.19 5.31
C VAL A 48 1.66 -21.88 5.04
N ILE A 49 2.51 -21.91 6.06
CA ILE A 49 3.96 -21.65 5.93
C ILE A 49 4.61 -22.69 5.02
N ALA A 50 4.37 -23.99 5.27
CA ALA A 50 4.94 -25.05 4.44
C ALA A 50 4.52 -24.89 2.96
N PHE A 51 3.28 -24.50 2.69
CA PHE A 51 2.84 -24.20 1.32
C PHE A 51 3.54 -22.97 0.73
N LEU A 52 3.66 -21.87 1.48
CA LEU A 52 4.35 -20.66 1.01
C LEU A 52 5.84 -20.93 0.71
N GLU A 53 6.49 -21.80 1.49
CA GLU A 53 7.88 -22.24 1.24
C GLU A 53 8.03 -23.07 -0.03
N THR A 54 6.98 -23.74 -0.50
CA THR A 54 7.02 -24.46 -1.79
C THR A 54 6.97 -23.53 -3.01
N LEU A 55 6.61 -22.25 -2.82
CA LEU A 55 6.59 -21.28 -3.90
C LEU A 55 8.02 -20.89 -4.30
N ALA A 56 8.19 -20.54 -5.57
CA ALA A 56 9.49 -20.06 -6.05
C ALA A 56 9.92 -18.81 -5.27
N SER A 57 11.22 -18.65 -5.03
CA SER A 57 11.76 -17.43 -4.42
C SER A 57 11.42 -16.22 -5.30
N THR A 58 11.07 -15.10 -4.68
CA THR A 58 10.63 -13.89 -5.39
C THR A 58 11.31 -12.64 -4.86
N THR A 59 11.65 -11.72 -5.76
CA THR A 59 12.10 -10.37 -5.40
C THR A 59 11.03 -9.38 -5.83
N HIS A 60 10.45 -8.65 -4.88
CA HIS A 60 9.37 -7.69 -5.15
C HIS A 60 9.93 -6.30 -5.46
N ASP A 61 9.26 -5.58 -6.35
CA ASP A 61 9.50 -4.15 -6.56
C ASP A 61 8.54 -3.35 -5.68
N THR A 62 9.03 -2.92 -4.51
CA THR A 62 8.24 -2.21 -3.50
C THR A 62 7.82 -0.81 -3.96
N ASN A 63 8.55 -0.21 -4.91
CA ASN A 63 8.24 1.13 -5.43
C ASN A 63 6.95 1.11 -6.28
N LEU A 64 6.58 -0.06 -6.79
CA LEU A 64 5.37 -0.25 -7.59
C LEU A 64 4.22 -0.84 -6.78
N PHE A 65 4.34 -0.91 -5.45
CA PHE A 65 3.25 -1.37 -4.61
C PHE A 65 2.11 -0.35 -4.59
N LYS A 66 0.90 -0.86 -4.75
CA LYS A 66 -0.34 -0.11 -4.56
C LYS A 66 -1.19 -0.83 -3.54
N VAL A 67 -1.71 -0.10 -2.57
CA VAL A 67 -2.53 -0.65 -1.50
C VAL A 67 -3.91 -0.02 -1.57
N ASP A 68 -4.91 -0.86 -1.75
CA ASP A 68 -6.31 -0.47 -1.71
C ASP A 68 -6.93 -1.01 -0.41
N VAL A 69 -7.34 -0.10 0.48
CA VAL A 69 -8.02 -0.47 1.73
C VAL A 69 -9.53 -0.51 1.45
N SER A 70 -10.12 -1.71 1.53
CA SER A 70 -11.53 -1.92 1.18
C SER A 70 -12.45 -1.81 2.39
N ILE A 71 -12.01 -2.30 3.56
CA ILE A 71 -12.78 -2.25 4.82
C ILE A 71 -11.80 -1.92 5.95
N ALA A 72 -12.14 -0.94 6.78
CA ALA A 72 -11.41 -0.61 8.00
C ALA A 72 -12.39 -0.46 9.16
N THR A 73 -12.26 -1.32 10.17
CA THR A 73 -13.06 -1.32 11.39
C THR A 73 -12.16 -1.54 12.60
N PRO A 74 -12.59 -1.20 13.84
CA PRO A 74 -11.77 -1.41 15.03
C PRO A 74 -11.36 -2.88 15.29
N THR A 75 -12.07 -3.85 14.70
CA THR A 75 -11.83 -5.28 14.89
C THR A 75 -11.25 -5.99 13.67
N MET A 76 -11.22 -5.33 12.51
CA MET A 76 -10.84 -5.95 11.24
C MET A 76 -10.40 -4.91 10.21
N LEU A 77 -9.31 -5.21 9.50
CA LEU A 77 -8.84 -4.46 8.35
C LEU A 77 -8.75 -5.40 7.14
N HIS A 78 -9.33 -5.00 6.02
CA HIS A 78 -9.23 -5.68 4.74
C HIS A 78 -8.59 -4.76 3.71
N PHE A 79 -7.49 -5.22 3.13
CA PHE A 79 -6.76 -4.48 2.11
C PHE A 79 -6.25 -5.42 1.01
N VAL A 80 -6.01 -4.84 -0.16
CA VAL A 80 -5.46 -5.53 -1.31
C VAL A 80 -4.14 -4.87 -1.69
N LEU A 81 -3.07 -5.66 -1.69
CA LEU A 81 -1.75 -5.25 -2.13
C LEU A 81 -1.55 -5.70 -3.59
N HIS A 82 -1.39 -4.73 -4.47
CA HIS A 82 -1.01 -4.93 -5.86
C HIS A 82 0.47 -4.63 -6.05
N GLY A 83 1.13 -5.38 -6.93
CA GLY A 83 2.51 -5.07 -7.27
C GLY A 83 3.09 -6.00 -8.32
N VAL A 84 4.41 -5.92 -8.42
CA VAL A 84 5.22 -6.67 -9.39
C VAL A 84 6.36 -7.36 -8.65
N PHE A 85 6.68 -8.58 -9.06
CA PHE A 85 7.84 -9.31 -8.57
C PHE A 85 8.58 -10.05 -9.69
N LYS A 86 9.86 -10.36 -9.45
CA LYS A 86 10.70 -11.24 -10.24
C LYS A 86 10.76 -12.61 -9.58
N GLU A 87 10.51 -13.67 -10.34
CA GLU A 87 10.78 -15.05 -9.92
C GLU A 87 12.30 -15.31 -9.98
N ASN A 88 12.87 -15.74 -8.86
CA ASN A 88 14.27 -16.13 -8.72
C ASN A 88 14.39 -17.63 -9.01
N ASP A 89 14.09 -18.06 -10.23
CA ASP A 89 14.38 -19.41 -10.69
C ASP A 89 15.67 -19.37 -11.50
N GLY A 90 16.77 -19.89 -10.93
CA GLY A 90 18.14 -19.76 -11.45
C GLY A 90 18.43 -20.39 -12.82
N ARG A 91 17.38 -20.69 -13.60
CA ARG A 91 17.43 -21.39 -14.90
C ARG A 91 16.86 -20.57 -16.06
N THR A 92 16.18 -19.45 -15.80
CA THR A 92 15.47 -18.66 -16.84
C THR A 92 15.72 -17.16 -16.69
N GLU A 93 15.63 -16.43 -17.81
CA GLU A 93 15.42 -14.98 -17.81
C GLU A 93 14.42 -14.60 -16.71
N LYS A 94 14.80 -13.64 -15.83
CA LYS A 94 14.04 -13.29 -14.62
C LYS A 94 12.61 -12.95 -14.99
N LEU A 95 11.68 -13.86 -14.71
CA LEU A 95 10.29 -13.72 -15.13
C LEU A 95 9.58 -12.72 -14.23
N ILE A 96 9.13 -11.63 -14.84
CA ILE A 96 8.39 -10.57 -14.14
C ILE A 96 6.89 -10.90 -14.15
N ARG A 97 6.30 -10.97 -12.97
CA ARG A 97 4.89 -11.24 -12.72
C ARG A 97 4.23 -10.07 -12.01
N THR A 98 2.92 -9.92 -12.23
CA THR A 98 2.08 -9.08 -11.40
C THR A 98 1.39 -9.93 -10.36
N PHE A 99 1.11 -9.34 -9.20
CA PHE A 99 0.31 -9.99 -8.17
C PHE A 99 -0.75 -9.05 -7.63
N SER A 100 -1.81 -9.67 -7.12
CA SER A 100 -2.83 -9.07 -6.26
C SER A 100 -2.95 -9.97 -5.05
N ARG A 101 -2.64 -9.46 -3.85
CA ARG A 101 -2.70 -10.20 -2.60
C ARG A 101 -3.64 -9.52 -1.63
N SER A 102 -4.77 -10.16 -1.37
CA SER A 102 -5.78 -9.66 -0.46
C SER A 102 -5.59 -10.23 0.94
N PHE A 103 -5.51 -9.34 1.93
CA PHE A 103 -5.35 -9.68 3.33
C PHE A 103 -6.58 -9.25 4.12
N VAL A 104 -7.07 -10.15 4.97
CA VAL A 104 -7.94 -9.80 6.10
C VAL A 104 -7.11 -9.93 7.35
N THR A 105 -7.02 -8.86 8.13
CA THR A 105 -6.27 -8.80 9.37
C THR A 105 -7.15 -8.38 10.53
N VAL A 106 -6.76 -8.80 11.73
CA VAL A 106 -7.36 -8.36 13.00
C VAL A 106 -6.28 -7.66 13.82
N PRO A 107 -6.58 -6.55 14.52
CA PRO A 107 -5.63 -5.93 15.44
C PRO A 107 -5.23 -6.88 16.57
N CYS A 108 -3.95 -6.90 16.93
CA CYS A 108 -3.41 -7.72 18.02
C CYS A 108 -2.25 -6.97 18.68
N GLY A 109 -2.50 -6.40 19.87
CA GLY A 109 -1.52 -5.54 20.55
C GLY A 109 -1.18 -4.32 19.69
N THR A 110 0.11 -4.08 19.48
CA THR A 110 0.62 -2.99 18.63
C THR A 110 0.65 -3.34 17.13
N GLY A 111 0.25 -4.56 16.76
CA GLY A 111 0.35 -5.06 15.40
C GLY A 111 -0.96 -5.63 14.86
N MET A 112 -0.83 -6.40 13.78
CA MET A 112 -1.94 -7.04 13.11
C MET A 112 -1.63 -8.52 12.87
N VAL A 113 -2.66 -9.36 12.97
CA VAL A 113 -2.58 -10.79 12.62
C VAL A 113 -3.37 -11.02 11.35
N ILE A 114 -2.75 -11.68 10.37
CA ILE A 114 -3.41 -12.09 9.13
C ILE A 114 -4.28 -13.31 9.43
N ILE A 115 -5.58 -13.18 9.20
CA ILE A 115 -6.55 -14.26 9.38
C ILE A 115 -7.02 -14.86 8.04
N ASN A 116 -6.89 -14.11 6.94
CA ASN A 116 -7.13 -14.62 5.60
C ASN A 116 -6.13 -13.99 4.61
N ASP A 117 -5.61 -14.81 3.71
CA ASP A 117 -4.63 -14.44 2.69
C ASP A 117 -5.01 -15.08 1.35
N MET A 118 -5.18 -14.26 0.33
CA MET A 118 -5.49 -14.70 -1.02
C MET A 118 -4.52 -14.06 -2.01
N LEU A 119 -3.63 -14.89 -2.57
CA LEU A 119 -2.66 -14.48 -3.58
C LEU A 119 -3.12 -14.87 -4.99
N THR A 120 -3.20 -13.89 -5.88
CA THR A 120 -3.42 -14.08 -7.31
C THR A 120 -2.17 -13.62 -8.07
N ILE A 121 -1.64 -14.48 -8.92
CA ILE A 121 -0.45 -14.20 -9.75
C ILE A 121 -0.84 -14.21 -11.22
N SER A 122 -0.38 -13.21 -11.95
CA SER A 122 -0.62 -13.03 -13.37
C SER A 122 0.66 -12.67 -14.11
N ASN A 123 0.64 -12.82 -15.43
CA ASN A 123 1.70 -12.31 -16.28
C ASN A 123 1.70 -10.78 -16.25
N ALA A 124 2.87 -10.17 -16.04
CA ALA A 124 3.00 -8.73 -16.22
C ALA A 124 2.82 -8.36 -17.70
N GLY A 125 2.16 -7.23 -17.98
CA GLY A 125 2.13 -6.65 -19.32
C GLY A 125 3.49 -6.11 -19.74
N TYR A 126 3.69 -5.89 -21.05
CA TYR A 126 4.98 -5.47 -21.61
C TYR A 126 5.57 -4.22 -20.92
N GLU A 127 4.77 -3.17 -20.75
CA GLU A 127 5.23 -1.92 -20.11
C GLU A 127 5.69 -2.12 -18.65
N LEU A 128 4.96 -2.92 -17.88
CA LEU A 128 5.33 -3.23 -16.49
C LEU A 128 6.63 -4.05 -16.44
N ARG A 129 6.84 -4.99 -17.38
CA ARG A 129 8.10 -5.73 -17.45
C ARG A 129 9.28 -4.83 -17.79
N LYS A 130 9.07 -3.87 -18.70
CA LYS A 130 10.10 -2.93 -19.13
C LYS A 130 10.48 -1.96 -18.02
N ASN A 131 9.50 -1.48 -17.24
CA ASN A 131 9.71 -0.39 -16.27
C ASN A 131 9.98 -0.89 -14.85
N ALA A 132 9.53 -2.09 -14.48
CA ALA A 132 9.76 -2.63 -13.14
C ALA A 132 11.25 -2.82 -12.88
N PHE A 133 11.65 -2.53 -11.64
CA PHE A 133 13.02 -2.56 -11.12
C PHE A 133 13.98 -1.58 -11.81
N ASN A 134 13.49 -0.73 -12.72
CA ASN A 134 14.26 0.42 -13.18
C ASN A 134 14.00 1.54 -12.20
N SER A 135 14.98 1.80 -11.33
CA SER A 135 15.00 2.98 -10.49
C SER A 135 15.31 4.20 -11.37
N GLY A 136 14.33 4.64 -12.16
CA GLY A 136 14.36 5.92 -12.83
C GLY A 136 13.93 6.99 -11.84
N ALA A 137 14.81 7.97 -11.60
CA ALA A 137 14.54 9.18 -10.83
C ALA A 137 13.17 9.81 -11.19
N PRO A 138 12.51 10.52 -10.24
CA PRO A 138 11.24 11.18 -10.50
C PRO A 138 11.37 12.06 -11.74
N THR A 139 10.49 11.83 -12.71
CA THR A 139 10.42 12.58 -13.97
C THR A 139 10.07 14.03 -13.64
N PRO A 140 10.86 15.04 -14.06
CA PRO A 140 10.48 16.44 -13.89
C PRO A 140 9.32 16.73 -14.86
N SER A 141 8.16 17.04 -14.31
CA SER A 141 7.04 17.61 -15.06
C SER A 141 7.46 18.98 -15.63
N PRO A 142 7.08 19.37 -16.86
CA PRO A 142 7.49 20.63 -17.45
C PRO A 142 6.78 21.81 -16.74
N SER A 143 7.59 22.72 -16.18
CA SER A 143 7.12 23.97 -15.57
C SER A 143 6.45 24.93 -16.57
N PRO A 144 5.51 25.79 -16.13
CA PRO A 144 5.01 26.91 -16.92
C PRO A 144 6.00 28.09 -16.97
N VAL A 145 5.93 28.83 -18.08
CA VAL A 145 6.71 30.00 -18.52
C VAL A 145 6.61 31.21 -17.54
N PRO A 146 7.64 32.07 -17.39
CA PRO A 146 7.75 33.07 -16.31
C PRO A 146 7.24 34.48 -16.66
N PRO A 147 7.19 35.40 -15.67
CA PRO A 147 7.73 36.74 -15.91
C PRO A 147 8.76 37.20 -14.86
N ALA A 148 9.69 38.03 -15.33
CA ALA A 148 10.87 38.61 -14.70
C ALA A 148 10.55 39.86 -13.81
N PRO A 149 11.55 40.63 -13.30
CA PRO A 149 12.64 40.29 -12.37
C PRO A 149 12.79 41.29 -11.18
N THR A 150 13.87 41.11 -10.40
CA THR A 150 14.49 41.93 -9.31
C THR A 150 14.13 41.52 -7.87
N ARG A 151 15.04 41.39 -6.88
CA ARG A 151 16.50 41.66 -6.75
C ARG A 151 17.05 40.93 -5.50
N THR A 152 18.20 40.25 -5.64
CA THR A 152 19.33 40.01 -4.69
C THR A 152 19.12 39.74 -3.18
N VAL A 153 19.40 38.51 -2.72
CA VAL A 153 20.18 38.14 -1.50
C VAL A 153 20.68 36.66 -1.56
N PRO A 154 21.79 36.27 -0.85
CA PRO A 154 22.71 35.13 -1.16
C PRO A 154 22.33 33.75 -0.55
N PRO A 155 23.11 32.65 -0.80
CA PRO A 155 22.58 31.31 -1.06
C PRO A 155 22.63 30.37 0.16
N ASN A 156 21.56 29.63 0.40
CA ASN A 156 21.65 28.19 0.60
C ASN A 156 20.24 27.56 0.58
N VAL A 157 20.19 26.28 0.25
CA VAL A 157 19.02 25.38 0.22
C VAL A 157 18.29 25.28 -1.12
N ALA A 158 18.62 24.20 -1.84
CA ALA A 158 17.89 23.69 -2.98
C ALA A 158 16.51 23.11 -2.54
N PRO A 159 15.40 23.40 -3.24
CA PRO A 159 14.11 22.78 -2.97
C PRO A 159 13.85 21.61 -3.93
N GLY A 160 13.47 20.46 -3.38
CA GLY A 160 13.03 19.32 -4.19
C GLY A 160 12.99 17.99 -3.45
N ALA A 161 12.41 17.93 -2.26
CA ALA A 161 12.13 16.67 -1.58
C ALA A 161 10.66 16.26 -1.78
N PRO A 162 10.38 15.00 -2.13
CA PRO A 162 9.03 14.47 -2.23
C PRO A 162 8.35 14.49 -0.84
N THR A 163 7.06 14.77 -0.81
CA THR A 163 6.20 14.68 0.39
C THR A 163 6.55 13.42 1.19
N PRO A 164 7.15 13.53 2.39
CA PRO A 164 7.75 12.39 3.05
C PRO A 164 6.67 11.59 3.75
N PHE A 165 6.63 10.29 3.46
CA PHE A 165 6.17 9.33 4.46
C PHE A 165 7.03 9.55 5.72
N LEU A 166 6.40 9.61 6.88
CA LEU A 166 7.10 9.83 8.15
C LEU A 166 8.17 8.75 8.35
N THR A 167 9.37 9.16 8.77
CA THR A 167 10.39 8.19 9.19
C THR A 167 9.96 7.49 10.49
N PRO A 168 10.48 6.29 10.81
CA PRO A 168 10.20 5.62 12.08
C PRO A 168 10.46 6.52 13.31
N GLU A 169 11.51 7.35 13.26
CA GLU A 169 11.84 8.32 14.32
C GLU A 169 10.77 9.41 14.43
N GLN A 170 10.28 9.91 13.29
CA GLN A 170 9.21 10.90 13.24
C GLN A 170 7.89 10.33 13.80
N ILE A 171 7.57 9.06 13.52
CA ILE A 171 6.39 8.38 14.08
C ILE A 171 6.48 8.33 15.62
N GLN A 172 7.61 7.88 16.16
CA GLN A 172 7.84 7.84 17.61
C GLN A 172 7.75 9.23 18.24
N MET A 173 8.26 10.25 17.54
CA MET A 173 8.22 11.63 18.00
C MET A 173 6.78 12.15 18.11
N VAL A 174 5.93 11.85 17.12
CA VAL A 174 4.50 12.19 17.16
C VAL A 174 3.79 11.50 18.32
N GLU A 175 4.01 10.20 18.51
CA GLU A 175 3.40 9.42 19.61
C GLU A 175 3.77 9.99 20.99
N LYS A 176 5.07 10.28 21.18
CA LYS A 176 5.57 10.88 22.41
C LYS A 176 4.96 12.26 22.64
N PHE A 177 4.90 13.10 21.61
CA PHE A 177 4.35 14.45 21.71
C PHE A 177 2.85 14.45 21.98
N THR A 178 2.08 13.54 21.37
CA THR A 178 0.65 13.31 21.70
C THR A 178 0.47 12.96 23.17
N THR A 179 1.30 12.07 23.70
CA THR A 179 1.20 11.64 25.10
C THR A 179 1.55 12.77 26.07
N GLU A 180 2.60 13.56 25.80
CA GLU A 180 3.07 14.63 26.69
C GLU A 180 2.22 15.90 26.61
N SER A 181 1.77 16.28 25.40
CA SER A 181 0.96 17.50 25.20
C SER A 181 -0.54 17.28 25.47
N GLY A 182 -1.00 16.03 25.47
CA GLY A 182 -2.43 15.69 25.51
C GLY A 182 -3.19 16.04 24.23
N MET A 183 -2.50 16.48 23.17
CA MET A 183 -3.10 16.71 21.87
C MET A 183 -3.22 15.41 21.07
N ASN A 184 -4.20 15.35 20.17
CA ASN A 184 -4.33 14.24 19.24
C ASN A 184 -3.16 14.18 18.24
N SER A 185 -3.01 13.02 17.60
CA SER A 185 -1.90 12.74 16.67
C SER A 185 -1.81 13.75 15.52
N LYS A 186 -2.94 14.26 15.03
CA LYS A 186 -2.97 15.22 13.91
C LYS A 186 -2.36 16.56 14.29
N PHE A 187 -2.69 17.10 15.47
CA PHE A 187 -2.12 18.37 15.93
C PHE A 187 -0.68 18.23 16.42
N SER A 188 -0.33 17.11 17.06
CA SER A 188 1.06 16.80 17.42
C SER A 188 1.96 16.73 16.20
N HIS A 189 1.52 16.03 15.14
CA HIS A 189 2.24 15.96 13.88
C HIS A 189 2.44 17.34 13.26
N LYS A 190 1.39 18.16 13.20
CA LYS A 190 1.46 19.52 12.66
C LYS A 190 2.44 20.40 13.45
N CYS A 191 2.41 20.33 14.78
CA CYS A 191 3.30 21.11 15.64
C CYS A 191 4.77 20.73 15.41
N LEU A 192 5.07 19.43 15.33
CA LEU A 192 6.42 18.95 15.02
C LEU A 192 6.87 19.35 13.62
N GLN A 193 5.97 19.26 12.63
CA GLN A 193 6.27 19.62 11.25
C GLN A 193 6.58 21.11 11.08
N GLU A 194 5.81 22.00 11.73
CA GLU A 194 6.01 23.45 11.68
C GLU A 194 7.27 23.92 12.43
N ASN A 195 7.85 23.06 13.28
CA ASN A 195 9.05 23.32 14.05
C ASN A 195 10.23 22.44 13.58
N ASP A 196 10.27 22.09 12.30
CA ASP A 196 11.37 21.37 11.67
C ASP A 196 11.72 20.02 12.34
N TRP A 197 10.74 19.37 12.97
CA TRP A 197 10.91 18.15 13.76
C TRP A 197 11.86 18.29 14.96
N ASP A 198 12.07 19.52 15.46
CA ASP A 198 12.77 19.76 16.71
C ASP A 198 11.79 19.62 17.89
N TYR A 199 11.95 18.53 18.64
CA TYR A 199 11.08 18.20 19.78
C TYR A 199 11.06 19.28 20.86
N GLN A 200 12.22 19.85 21.20
CA GLN A 200 12.35 20.83 22.28
C GLN A 200 11.70 22.14 21.87
N ARG A 201 11.95 22.57 20.63
CA ARG A 201 11.35 23.78 20.08
C ARG A 201 9.83 23.65 19.94
N ALA A 202 9.35 22.52 19.43
CA ALA A 202 7.92 22.24 19.32
C ALA A 202 7.22 22.28 20.69
N ALA A 203 7.83 21.72 21.74
CA ALA A 203 7.27 21.73 23.10
C ALA A 203 7.18 23.16 23.68
N GLN A 204 8.18 24.00 23.44
CA GLN A 204 8.16 25.41 23.85
C GLN A 204 7.08 26.21 23.11
N VAL A 205 6.95 26.01 21.80
CA VAL A 205 5.93 26.68 20.98
C VAL A 205 4.53 26.23 21.39
N PHE A 206 4.33 24.93 21.62
CA PHE A 206 3.09 24.38 22.17
C PHE A 206 2.72 25.05 23.50
N THR A 207 3.63 25.09 24.46
CA THR A 207 3.39 25.69 25.78
C THR A 207 3.02 27.18 25.67
N SER A 208 3.70 27.91 24.78
CA SER A 208 3.40 29.31 24.50
C SER A 208 2.01 29.50 23.87
N LEU A 209 1.65 28.68 22.88
CA LEU A 209 0.33 28.75 22.24
C LEU A 209 -0.81 28.30 23.16
N GLN A 210 -0.55 27.32 24.03
CA GLN A 210 -1.49 26.84 25.03
C GLN A 210 -1.78 27.91 26.08
N SER A 211 -0.74 28.58 26.60
CA SER A 211 -0.92 29.69 27.55
C SER A 211 -1.66 30.89 26.96
N GLN A 212 -1.54 31.11 25.64
CA GLN A 212 -2.27 32.14 24.90
C GLN A 212 -3.69 31.71 24.50
N GLY A 213 -4.11 30.46 24.78
CA GLY A 213 -5.42 29.93 24.39
C GLY A 213 -5.64 29.82 22.88
N LYS A 214 -4.56 29.76 22.08
CA LYS A 214 -4.61 29.74 20.61
C LYS A 214 -4.74 28.33 20.02
N ILE A 215 -4.67 27.30 20.87
CA ILE A 215 -4.83 25.90 20.43
C ILE A 215 -6.32 25.56 20.42
N PRO A 216 -6.90 25.15 19.27
CA PRO A 216 -8.30 24.78 19.18
C PRO A 216 -8.66 23.65 20.15
N GLN A 217 -9.88 23.64 20.69
CA GLN A 217 -10.35 22.56 21.56
C GLN A 217 -10.36 21.19 20.84
N GLU A 218 -10.56 21.18 19.52
CA GLU A 218 -10.47 19.99 18.67
C GLU A 218 -9.08 19.31 18.72
N ALA A 219 -8.04 20.03 19.14
CA ALA A 219 -6.72 19.45 19.33
C ALA A 219 -6.66 18.49 20.51
N PHE A 220 -7.54 18.65 21.49
CA PHE A 220 -7.58 17.84 22.70
C PHE A 220 -8.78 16.91 22.60
N GLU A 221 -8.54 15.70 22.08
CA GLU A 221 -9.59 14.68 22.06
C GLU A 221 -9.99 14.34 23.50
N LYS A 222 -11.27 14.54 23.80
CA LYS A 222 -11.84 14.20 25.10
C LYS A 222 -11.96 12.68 25.16
N VAL A 223 -11.05 12.02 25.86
CA VAL A 223 -11.20 10.61 26.22
C VAL A 223 -12.47 10.53 27.08
N ILE A 224 -13.57 10.09 26.49
CA ILE A 224 -14.77 9.72 27.22
C ILE A 224 -14.43 8.41 27.92
N VAL A 225 -14.18 8.50 29.22
CA VAL A 225 -14.04 7.35 30.11
C VAL A 225 -15.43 6.81 30.43
#